data_AF-A0A9P3PRI0-F1
#
_entry.id   AF-A0A9P3PRI0-F1
#
_cell.length_a   1.000
_cell.length_b   1.000
_cell.length_c   1.000
_cell.angle_alpha   90.00
_cell.angle_beta   90.00
_cell.angle_gamma   90.00
#
_symmetry.space_group_name_H-M   'P 1'
#
loop_
_entity.id
_entity.type
_entity.pdbx_description
1 polymer ?
#
loop_
_entity_poly.entity_id
_entity_poly.type
_entity_poly.pdbx_seq_one_letter_code
_entity_poly.pdbx_strand_id
1 'polypeptide(L)'
;MSYTSQALQEIPSVISPDDRKRLDVTNMLDMEPRVALYQEMTDRYSDSHPFLLVRLADLFVLLNAGTLAIALYRKAQGILSTTEIVKSGLDALVEDYGLKIDEQVNATLARARENSYYQTWKQTKVHAATPFPLACRSFHRRLKKLRVNGRS
;
A
#
# COMPACT_ATOMS: atom_id res chain seq x y z
N MET A 1 -17.29 -9.56 2.50
CA MET A 1 -16.61 -10.51 3.39
C MET A 1 -17.30 -10.49 4.75
N SER A 2 -17.56 -11.65 5.38
CA SER A 2 -18.16 -11.72 6.72
C SER A 2 -17.08 -11.97 7.76
N TYR A 3 -16.99 -11.07 8.75
CA TYR A 3 -16.04 -11.18 9.85
C TYR A 3 -16.73 -11.77 11.07
N THR A 4 -16.07 -12.59 11.89
CA THR A 4 -16.65 -13.10 13.15
C THR A 4 -16.65 -12.07 14.28
N SER A 5 -15.84 -11.02 14.14
CA SER A 5 -15.66 -9.98 15.16
C SER A 5 -16.76 -8.92 15.12
N GLN A 6 -17.41 -8.68 16.25
CA GLN A 6 -18.30 -7.54 16.43
C GLN A 6 -17.58 -6.20 16.17
N ALA A 7 -16.33 -6.04 16.62
CA ALA A 7 -15.53 -4.83 16.43
C ALA A 7 -15.20 -4.52 14.95
N LEU A 8 -15.38 -5.48 14.04
CA LEU A 8 -15.22 -5.29 12.59
C LEU A 8 -16.57 -5.17 11.87
N GLN A 9 -17.66 -5.57 12.52
CA GLN A 9 -19.01 -5.50 11.96
C GLN A 9 -19.70 -4.18 12.27
N GLU A 10 -19.54 -3.66 13.49
CA GLU A 10 -20.28 -2.52 14.01
C GLU A 10 -19.48 -1.21 13.91
N ILE A 11 -20.21 -0.11 13.66
CA ILE A 11 -19.64 1.23 13.64
C ILE A 11 -19.25 1.62 15.08
N PRO A 12 -17.97 1.94 15.35
CA PRO A 12 -17.47 2.27 16.69
C PRO A 12 -18.25 3.40 17.35
N SER A 13 -18.45 3.29 18.67
CA SER A 13 -19.21 4.29 19.43
C SER A 13 -18.53 5.67 19.49
N VAL A 14 -17.22 5.71 19.26
CA VAL A 14 -16.37 6.90 19.27
C VAL A 14 -16.64 7.82 18.06
N ILE A 15 -17.20 7.28 16.98
CA ILE A 15 -17.51 8.08 15.77
C ILE A 15 -18.71 8.98 16.04
N SER A 16 -18.58 10.25 15.63
CA SER A 16 -19.63 11.27 15.74
C SER A 16 -20.95 10.78 15.15
N PRO A 17 -22.11 11.07 15.78
CA PRO A 17 -23.42 10.67 15.27
C PRO A 17 -23.67 11.08 13.81
N ASP A 18 -23.17 12.25 13.39
CA ASP A 18 -23.33 12.72 12.01
C ASP A 18 -22.50 11.91 11.02
N ASP A 19 -21.28 11.54 11.39
CA ASP A 19 -20.44 10.66 10.57
C ASP A 19 -21.00 9.23 10.52
N ARG A 20 -21.65 8.76 11.58
CA ARG A 20 -22.35 7.46 11.53
C ARG A 20 -23.49 7.46 10.54
N LYS A 21 -24.30 8.53 10.49
CA LYS A 21 -25.35 8.66 9.47
C LYS A 21 -24.77 8.64 8.06
N ARG A 22 -23.60 9.27 7.84
CA ARG A 22 -22.88 9.22 6.56
C ARG A 22 -22.42 7.79 6.23
N LEU A 23 -21.92 7.05 7.23
CA LEU A 23 -21.52 5.64 7.08
C LEU A 23 -22.71 4.72 6.78
N ASP A 24 -23.88 4.97 7.37
CA ASP A 24 -25.09 4.18 7.14
C ASP A 24 -25.59 4.28 5.69
N VAL A 25 -25.48 5.46 5.07
CA VAL A 25 -25.87 5.66 3.66
C VAL A 25 -24.78 5.23 2.67
N THR A 26 -23.61 4.83 3.14
CA THR A 26 -22.44 4.54 2.28
C THR A 26 -22.67 3.37 1.33
N ASN A 27 -23.54 2.42 1.70
CA ASN A 27 -23.89 1.31 0.81
C ASN A 27 -24.72 1.75 -0.41
N MET A 28 -25.28 2.96 -0.40
CA MET A 28 -26.01 3.55 -1.53
C MET A 28 -25.11 4.38 -2.45
N LEU A 29 -23.87 4.66 -2.03
CA LEU A 29 -22.92 5.45 -2.79
C LEU A 29 -22.13 4.57 -3.77
N ASP A 30 -21.72 5.17 -4.89
CA ASP A 30 -20.74 4.58 -5.79
C ASP A 30 -19.38 4.35 -5.12
N MET A 31 -18.54 3.52 -5.74
CA MET A 31 -17.25 3.12 -5.19
C MET A 31 -16.32 4.29 -4.85
N GLU A 32 -16.19 5.27 -5.75
CA GLU A 32 -15.30 6.43 -5.57
C GLU A 32 -15.67 7.31 -4.36
N PRO A 33 -16.91 7.85 -4.25
CA PRO A 33 -17.30 8.64 -3.08
C PRO A 33 -17.25 7.82 -1.79
N ARG A 34 -17.47 6.50 -1.87
CA ARG A 34 -17.34 5.60 -0.73
C ARG A 34 -15.89 5.47 -0.27
N VAL A 35 -14.92 5.31 -1.17
CA VAL A 35 -13.48 5.30 -0.82
C VAL A 35 -13.07 6.63 -0.21
N ALA A 36 -13.46 7.75 -0.83
CA ALA A 36 -13.14 9.09 -0.33
C ALA A 36 -13.68 9.31 1.10
N LEU A 37 -14.91 8.87 1.37
CA LEU A 37 -15.50 8.93 2.71
C LEU A 37 -14.69 8.13 3.72
N TYR A 38 -14.34 6.87 3.43
CA TYR A 38 -13.56 6.07 4.36
C TYR A 38 -12.16 6.63 4.59
N GLN A 39 -11.52 7.21 3.57
CA GLN A 39 -10.24 7.92 3.71
C GLN A 39 -10.37 9.15 4.62
N GLU A 40 -11.37 10.00 4.39
CA GLU A 40 -11.68 11.15 5.25
C GLU A 40 -11.88 10.72 6.71
N MET A 41 -12.60 9.62 6.95
CA MET A 41 -12.81 9.09 8.30
C MET A 41 -11.51 8.54 8.91
N THR A 42 -10.69 7.81 8.15
CA THR A 42 -9.41 7.32 8.67
C THR A 42 -8.43 8.43 9.03
N ASP A 43 -8.49 9.56 8.32
CA ASP A 43 -7.65 10.73 8.59
C ASP A 43 -8.18 11.54 9.79
N ARG A 44 -9.51 11.70 9.90
CA ARG A 44 -10.15 12.40 11.01
C ARG A 44 -9.99 11.67 12.35
N TYR A 45 -10.16 10.36 12.34
CA TYR A 45 -10.03 9.52 13.52
C TYR A 45 -8.62 8.90 13.52
N SER A 46 -7.65 9.66 14.02
CA SER A 46 -6.20 9.35 13.99
C SER A 46 -5.85 7.99 14.59
N ASP A 47 -6.59 7.55 15.60
CA ASP A 47 -6.57 6.19 16.14
C ASP A 47 -7.47 5.29 15.29
N SER A 48 -7.17 5.20 13.98
CA SER A 48 -8.09 4.67 12.97
C SER A 48 -8.64 3.31 13.42
N HIS A 49 -9.92 3.29 13.78
CA HIS A 49 -10.54 2.08 14.31
C HIS A 49 -10.40 0.92 13.32
N PRO A 50 -10.16 -0.32 13.80
CA PRO A 50 -10.03 -1.50 12.95
C PRO A 50 -11.19 -1.64 11.95
N PHE A 51 -12.40 -1.25 12.36
CA PHE A 51 -13.57 -1.17 11.49
C PHE A 51 -13.31 -0.33 10.22
N LEU A 52 -12.88 0.92 10.34
CA LEU A 52 -12.67 1.83 9.20
C LEU A 52 -11.58 1.31 8.27
N LEU A 53 -10.48 0.81 8.84
CA LEU A 53 -9.35 0.25 8.08
C LEU A 53 -9.75 -0.99 7.28
N VAL A 54 -10.49 -1.90 7.90
CA VAL A 54 -10.99 -3.12 7.25
C VAL A 54 -11.98 -2.79 6.14
N ARG A 55 -12.90 -1.82 6.35
CA ARG A 55 -13.84 -1.39 5.31
C ARG A 55 -13.15 -0.72 4.12
N LEU A 56 -12.11 0.07 4.37
CA LEU A 56 -11.30 0.67 3.31
C LEU A 56 -10.48 -0.41 2.57
N ALA A 57 -9.93 -1.39 3.28
CA ALA A 57 -9.23 -2.52 2.69
C ALA A 57 -10.15 -3.36 1.79
N ASP A 58 -11.37 -3.66 2.24
CA ASP A 58 -12.41 -4.34 1.44
C ASP A 58 -12.64 -3.60 0.11
N LEU A 59 -12.64 -2.26 0.13
CA LEU A 59 -12.82 -1.45 -1.09
C LEU A 59 -11.62 -1.54 -2.02
N PHE A 60 -10.40 -1.53 -1.49
CA PHE A 60 -9.21 -1.72 -2.31
C PHE A 60 -9.11 -3.12 -2.89
N VAL A 61 -9.63 -4.15 -2.21
CA VAL A 61 -9.80 -5.48 -2.80
C VAL A 61 -10.71 -5.41 -4.05
N LEU A 62 -11.86 -4.74 -3.94
CA LEU A 62 -12.79 -4.58 -5.07
C LEU A 62 -12.21 -3.77 -6.23
N LEU A 63 -11.30 -2.84 -5.94
CA LEU A 63 -10.58 -2.03 -6.93
C LEU A 63 -9.32 -2.72 -7.50
N ASN A 64 -9.09 -3.99 -7.17
CA ASN A 64 -7.87 -4.74 -7.52
C ASN A 64 -6.56 -4.08 -7.03
N ALA A 65 -6.63 -3.25 -6.00
CA ALA A 65 -5.50 -2.59 -5.35
C ALA A 65 -5.04 -3.40 -4.12
N GLY A 66 -4.77 -4.69 -4.33
CA GLY A 66 -4.58 -5.64 -3.24
C GLY A 66 -3.41 -5.31 -2.30
N THR A 67 -2.32 -4.73 -2.82
CA THR A 67 -1.16 -4.34 -1.99
C THR A 67 -1.53 -3.29 -0.94
N LEU A 68 -2.38 -2.33 -1.32
CA LEU A 68 -2.93 -1.33 -0.40
C LEU A 68 -3.89 -1.98 0.60
N ALA A 69 -4.73 -2.92 0.14
CA ALA A 69 -5.63 -3.66 1.02
C ALA A 69 -4.87 -4.43 2.12
N ILE A 70 -3.80 -5.16 1.76
CA ILE A 70 -2.96 -5.87 2.75
C ILE A 70 -2.32 -4.91 3.75
N ALA A 71 -1.79 -3.78 3.28
CA ALA A 71 -1.19 -2.80 4.17
C ALA A 71 -2.19 -2.30 5.23
N LEU A 72 -3.44 -2.05 4.82
CA LEU A 72 -4.52 -1.66 5.73
C LEU A 72 -4.94 -2.78 6.67
N TYR A 73 -5.07 -4.02 6.18
CA TYR A 73 -5.38 -5.16 7.05
C TYR A 73 -4.31 -5.39 8.11
N ARG A 74 -3.03 -5.30 7.75
CA ARG A 74 -1.92 -5.41 8.71
C ARG A 74 -1.94 -4.29 9.74
N LYS A 75 -2.28 -3.06 9.32
CA LYS A 75 -2.49 -1.94 10.25
C LYS A 75 -3.64 -2.25 11.22
N ALA A 76 -4.76 -2.79 10.72
CA ALA A 76 -5.88 -3.18 11.56
C ALA A 76 -5.52 -4.33 12.53
N GLN A 77 -4.76 -5.34 12.09
CA GLN A 77 -4.24 -6.41 12.94
C GLN A 77 -3.36 -5.86 14.07
N GLY A 78 -2.49 -4.89 13.77
CA GLY A 78 -1.65 -4.24 14.78
C GLY A 78 -2.45 -3.51 15.87
N ILE A 79 -3.62 -2.95 15.54
CA ILE A 79 -4.50 -2.29 16.51
C ILE A 79 -5.35 -3.33 17.28
N LEU A 80 -5.72 -4.43 16.63
CA LEU A 80 -6.45 -5.51 17.29
C LEU A 80 -5.57 -6.30 18.26
N SER A 81 -4.29 -6.46 17.95
CA SER A 81 -3.34 -7.14 18.84
C SER A 81 -3.05 -6.33 20.10
N THR A 82 -2.99 -4.99 20.01
CA THR A 82 -2.82 -4.13 21.18
C THR A 82 -4.05 -4.10 22.10
N THR A 83 -5.23 -4.39 21.55
CA THR A 83 -6.48 -4.48 22.32
C THR A 83 -6.78 -5.88 22.86
N GLU A 84 -5.81 -6.81 22.76
CA GLU A 84 -5.90 -8.23 23.16
C GLU A 84 -7.02 -9.01 22.45
N ILE A 85 -7.54 -8.48 21.33
CA ILE A 85 -8.61 -9.13 20.60
C ILE A 85 -8.01 -9.99 19.48
N VAL A 86 -7.70 -11.24 19.78
CA VAL A 86 -7.19 -12.21 18.80
C VAL A 86 -8.27 -12.56 17.76
N LYS A 87 -7.96 -12.42 16.46
CA LYS A 87 -8.90 -12.64 15.35
C LYS A 87 -8.33 -13.54 14.26
N SER A 88 -8.35 -14.84 14.53
CA SER A 88 -7.93 -15.90 13.59
C SER A 88 -8.53 -15.77 12.18
N GLY A 89 -9.77 -15.29 12.05
CA GLY A 89 -10.42 -15.11 10.76
C GLY A 89 -9.80 -14.00 9.89
N LEU A 90 -9.35 -12.89 10.50
CA LEU A 90 -8.66 -11.83 9.76
C LEU A 90 -7.24 -12.29 9.41
N ASP A 91 -6.58 -12.99 10.32
CA ASP A 91 -5.21 -13.49 10.12
C ASP A 91 -5.13 -14.46 8.95
N ALA A 92 -6.03 -15.45 8.90
CA ALA A 92 -6.10 -16.40 7.79
C ALA A 92 -6.40 -15.70 6.45
N LEU A 93 -7.26 -14.66 6.46
CA LEU A 93 -7.58 -13.89 5.26
C LEU A 93 -6.36 -13.11 4.77
N VAL A 94 -5.64 -12.44 5.66
CA VAL A 94 -4.44 -11.67 5.31
C VAL A 94 -3.34 -12.59 4.78
N GLU A 95 -3.18 -13.78 5.35
CA GLU A 95 -2.21 -14.77 4.90
C GLU A 95 -2.56 -15.29 3.50
N ASP A 96 -3.79 -15.79 3.28
CA ASP A 96 -4.24 -16.29 1.98
C ASP A 96 -4.15 -15.21 0.89
N TYR A 97 -4.61 -14.00 1.20
CA TYR A 97 -4.55 -12.89 0.25
C TYR A 97 -3.12 -12.42 0.00
N GLY A 98 -2.26 -12.45 1.02
CA GLY A 98 -0.82 -12.20 0.91
C GLY A 98 -0.16 -13.11 -0.10
N LEU A 99 -0.37 -14.42 0.02
CA LEU A 99 0.19 -15.40 -0.90
C LEU A 99 -0.24 -15.13 -2.34
N LYS A 100 -1.53 -14.86 -2.57
CA LYS A 100 -2.06 -14.56 -3.90
C LYS A 100 -1.44 -13.32 -4.53
N ILE A 101 -1.23 -12.26 -3.75
CA ILE A 101 -0.62 -11.04 -4.24
C ILE A 101 0.86 -11.24 -4.52
N ASP A 102 1.57 -11.94 -3.63
CA ASP A 102 2.99 -12.24 -3.84
C ASP A 102 3.20 -13.09 -5.10
N GLU A 103 2.33 -14.07 -5.36
CA GLU A 103 2.32 -14.82 -6.62
C GLU A 103 2.10 -13.91 -7.84
N GLN A 104 1.12 -13.01 -7.79
CA GLN A 104 0.84 -12.07 -8.88
C GLN A 104 2.00 -11.09 -9.14
N VAL A 105 2.61 -10.57 -8.07
CA VAL A 105 3.76 -9.66 -8.14
C VAL A 105 4.95 -10.42 -8.72
N ASN A 106 5.25 -11.63 -8.22
CA ASN A 106 6.35 -12.45 -8.73
C ASN A 106 6.16 -12.84 -10.20
N ALA A 107 4.94 -13.22 -10.60
CA ALA A 107 4.62 -13.50 -12.01
C ALA A 107 4.78 -12.26 -12.89
N THR A 108 4.42 -11.08 -12.38
CA THR A 108 4.59 -9.81 -13.10
C THR A 108 6.06 -9.43 -13.22
N LEU A 109 6.85 -9.62 -12.16
CA LEU A 109 8.30 -9.40 -12.17
C LEU A 109 9.02 -10.39 -13.10
N ALA A 110 8.61 -11.66 -13.13
CA ALA A 110 9.14 -12.66 -14.07
C ALA A 110 8.90 -12.23 -15.52
N ARG A 111 7.65 -11.89 -15.87
CA ARG A 111 7.30 -11.37 -17.20
C ARG A 111 8.06 -10.08 -17.54
N ALA A 112 8.29 -9.20 -16.57
CA ALA A 112 9.06 -7.97 -16.77
C ALA A 112 10.55 -8.24 -17.01
N ARG A 113 11.11 -9.36 -16.52
CA ARG A 113 12.50 -9.77 -16.79
C ARG A 113 12.66 -10.38 -18.18
N GLU A 114 11.66 -11.08 -18.68
CA GLU A 114 11.65 -11.67 -20.03
C GLU A 114 11.50 -10.58 -21.11
N ASN A 115 10.67 -9.57 -20.83
CA ASN A 115 10.55 -8.40 -21.68
C ASN A 115 11.77 -7.50 -21.46
N SER A 116 12.68 -7.49 -22.43
CA SER A 116 13.79 -6.53 -22.39
C SER A 116 13.25 -5.10 -22.27
N TYR A 117 13.55 -4.43 -21.16
CA TYR A 117 13.26 -3.02 -20.92
C TYR A 117 14.18 -2.13 -21.79
N TYR A 118 14.35 -2.45 -23.07
CA TYR A 118 14.96 -1.56 -24.04
C TYR A 118 13.87 -0.64 -24.57
N GLN A 119 13.39 0.28 -23.72
CA GLN A 119 13.21 1.61 -24.28
C GLN A 119 14.61 2.10 -24.60
N THR A 120 15.01 1.99 -25.87
CA THR A 120 16.15 2.75 -26.36
C THR A 120 15.91 4.19 -25.96
N TRP A 121 16.82 4.73 -25.14
CA TRP A 121 16.77 6.12 -24.70
C TRP A 121 16.50 7.01 -25.91
N LYS A 122 15.27 7.52 -26.05
CA LYS A 122 14.96 8.47 -27.11
C LYS A 122 15.60 9.79 -26.70
N GLN A 123 16.58 10.27 -27.47
CA GLN A 123 17.08 11.63 -27.32
C GLN A 123 15.91 12.60 -27.55
N THR A 124 15.33 13.11 -26.46
CA THR A 124 14.43 14.26 -26.51
C THR A 124 15.26 15.53 -26.63
N LYS A 125 14.71 16.60 -27.21
CA LYS A 125 15.41 17.90 -27.34
C LYS A 125 15.90 18.47 -26.00
N VAL A 126 15.28 18.05 -24.88
CA VAL A 126 15.64 18.44 -23.52
C VAL A 126 16.94 17.76 -23.05
N HIS A 127 17.25 16.55 -23.53
CA HIS A 127 18.51 15.84 -23.22
C HIS A 127 19.72 16.36 -24.01
N ALA A 128 19.51 17.13 -25.08
CA ALA A 128 20.59 17.76 -25.84
C ALA A 128 21.17 19.01 -25.15
N ALA A 129 20.45 19.59 -24.18
CA ALA A 129 20.73 20.93 -23.67
C ALA A 129 21.49 20.99 -22.33
N THR A 130 21.92 19.86 -21.77
CA THR A 130 22.82 19.87 -20.59
C THR A 130 24.06 19.04 -20.86
N PRO A 131 25.23 19.66 -21.11
CA PRO A 131 26.47 18.93 -20.93
C PRO A 131 26.50 18.51 -19.46
N PHE A 132 26.57 17.21 -19.21
CA PHE A 132 26.82 16.64 -17.90
C PHE A 132 27.83 17.52 -17.16
N PRO A 133 27.52 18.08 -15.98
CA PRO A 133 28.48 18.90 -15.26
C PRO A 133 29.75 18.06 -15.06
N LEU A 134 30.88 18.61 -15.52
CA LEU A 134 32.22 18.00 -15.49
C LEU A 134 32.65 17.54 -14.08
N ALA A 135 31.89 17.89 -13.04
CA ALA A 135 32.00 17.38 -11.68
C ALA A 135 31.88 15.85 -11.57
N CYS A 136 31.21 15.16 -12.49
CA CYS A 136 31.10 13.69 -12.42
C CYS A 136 32.36 12.94 -12.90
N ARG A 137 33.31 13.61 -13.57
CA ARG A 137 34.58 12.96 -14.00
C ARG A 137 35.58 12.79 -12.85
N SER A 138 35.50 13.60 -11.80
CA SER A 138 36.44 13.53 -10.67
C SER A 138 36.15 12.36 -9.71
N PHE A 139 34.89 11.90 -9.63
CA PHE A 139 34.50 10.78 -8.77
C PHE A 139 35.03 9.43 -9.28
N HIS A 140 35.07 9.23 -10.60
CA HIS A 140 35.58 8.00 -11.21
C HIS A 140 37.10 7.83 -11.08
N ARG A 141 37.88 8.92 -10.95
CA ARG A 141 39.32 8.83 -10.67
C ARG A 141 39.64 8.47 -9.21
N ARG A 142 38.80 8.84 -8.24
CA ARG A 142 39.02 8.50 -6.82
C ARG A 142 38.74 7.02 -6.54
N LEU A 143 37.71 6.43 -7.15
CA LEU A 143 37.37 5.01 -6.93
C LEU A 143 38.41 4.03 -7.49
N LYS A 144 39.11 4.39 -8.59
CA LYS A 144 40.22 3.56 -9.10
C LYS A 144 41.44 3.54 -8.18
N LYS A 145 41.74 4.63 -7.45
CA LYS A 145 42.86 4.67 -6.50
C LYS A 145 42.60 3.84 -5.24
N LEU A 146 41.35 3.77 -4.77
CA LEU A 146 41.00 2.98 -3.58
C LEU A 146 41.04 1.46 -3.83
N ARG A 147 40.88 1.00 -5.08
CA ARG A 147 40.95 -0.42 -5.44
C ARG A 147 42.39 -0.97 -5.55
N VAL A 148 43.38 -0.09 -5.72
CA VAL A 148 44.79 -0.49 -5.85
C VAL A 148 45.49 -0.56 -4.49
N ASN A 149 45.05 0.21 -3.49
CA ASN A 149 45.69 0.27 -2.17
C ASN A 149 45.09 -0.68 -1.11
N GLY A 150 44.09 -1.49 -1.47
CA GLY A 150 43.42 -2.44 -0.55
C GLY A 150 43.88 -3.90 -0.70
N ARG A 151 45.01 -4.15 -1.35
CA ARG A 151 45.67 -5.46 -1.42
C ARG A 151 47.07 -5.33 -0.84
N SER A 152 47.16 -5.27 0.48
CA SER A 152 48.37 -5.53 1.25
C SER A 152 47.94 -6.10 2.58
#